data_AF-A6TSL3-F1
#
_entry.id   AF-A6TSL3-F1
#
_cell.length_a   1.000
_cell.length_b   1.000
_cell.length_c   1.000
_cell.angle_alpha   90.00
_cell.angle_beta   90.00
_cell.angle_gamma   90.00
#
_symmetry.space_group_name_H-M   'P 1'
#
loop_
_entity.id
_entity.type
_entity.pdbx_description
1 polymer ?
#
loop_
_entity_poly.entity_id
_entity_poly.type
_entity_poly.pdbx_seq_one_letter_code
_entity_poly.pdbx_strand_id
1 'polypeptide(L)'
;MSLKAQLANDLKEAMKNKDTLRKSVITMIRSDIKQVEVDQRIELNDEDIIEILSKQAKQRRDAAVEFRKGNRQDLVEEVQQELEVIMSYLPEQLTPEEVAQVVDETISEVGAASIKEMGKIMAAVMPKLKGKADGKIVNQIVRERLQS
;
A
#
# COMPACT_ATOMS: atom_id res chain seq x y z
N MET A 1 5.63 9.01 -17.37
CA MET A 1 5.00 7.76 -17.85
C MET A 1 3.99 7.33 -16.80
N SER A 2 2.77 6.90 -17.16
CA SER A 2 1.79 6.43 -16.17
C SER A 2 2.21 5.10 -15.54
N LEU A 3 1.65 4.74 -14.38
CA LEU A 3 1.96 3.48 -13.71
C LEU A 3 1.61 2.26 -14.58
N LYS A 4 0.47 2.29 -15.29
CA LYS A 4 0.12 1.21 -16.24
C LYS A 4 1.17 1.03 -17.33
N ALA A 5 1.67 2.13 -17.88
CA ALA A 5 2.68 2.10 -18.93
C ALA A 5 4.03 1.61 -18.36
N GLN A 6 4.39 2.02 -17.14
CA GLN A 6 5.57 1.51 -16.43
C GLN A 6 5.49 0.00 -16.22
N LEU A 7 4.40 -0.50 -15.64
CA LEU A 7 4.18 -1.94 -15.42
C LEU A 7 4.23 -2.74 -16.73
N ALA A 8 3.71 -2.19 -17.83
CA ALA A 8 3.77 -2.85 -19.13
C ALA A 8 5.20 -2.92 -19.70
N ASN A 9 6.02 -1.88 -19.49
CA ASN A 9 7.41 -1.85 -19.93
C ASN A 9 8.28 -2.76 -19.05
N ASP A 10 8.15 -2.67 -17.73
CA ASP A 10 8.90 -3.48 -16.77
C ASP A 10 8.59 -4.98 -16.93
N LEU A 11 7.36 -5.34 -17.32
CA LEU A 11 7.06 -6.74 -17.66
C LEU A 11 7.89 -7.23 -18.86
N LYS A 12 8.04 -6.41 -19.91
CA LYS A 12 8.85 -6.75 -21.08
C LYS A 12 10.32 -6.89 -20.69
N GLU A 13 10.82 -5.99 -19.84
CA GLU A 13 12.19 -6.07 -19.33
C GLU A 13 12.41 -7.31 -18.48
N ALA A 14 11.50 -7.64 -17.56
CA ALA A 14 11.56 -8.85 -16.76
C ALA A 14 11.58 -10.11 -17.64
N MET A 15 10.76 -10.15 -18.70
CA MET A 15 10.79 -11.25 -19.67
C MET A 15 12.12 -11.35 -20.43
N LYS A 16 12.69 -10.22 -20.85
CA LYS A 16 13.98 -10.16 -21.54
C LYS A 16 15.14 -10.62 -20.65
N ASN A 17 15.12 -10.20 -19.40
CA ASN A 17 16.15 -10.51 -18.40
C ASN A 17 15.94 -11.86 -17.72
N LYS A 18 14.85 -12.58 -18.03
CA LYS A 18 14.44 -13.84 -17.39
C LYS A 18 14.24 -13.71 -15.88
N ASP A 19 13.83 -12.53 -15.41
CA ASP A 19 13.45 -12.26 -14.03
C ASP A 19 12.05 -12.82 -13.78
N THR A 20 11.98 -14.06 -13.30
CA THR A 20 10.74 -14.81 -13.11
C THR A 20 9.89 -14.24 -11.98
N LEU A 21 10.52 -13.79 -10.90
CA LEU A 21 9.86 -13.18 -9.75
C LEU A 21 9.16 -11.90 -10.17
N ARG A 22 9.90 -10.94 -10.74
CA ARG A 22 9.36 -9.64 -11.13
C ARG A 22 8.29 -9.78 -12.20
N LYS A 23 8.49 -10.69 -13.16
CA LYS A 23 7.46 -11.05 -14.16
C LYS A 23 6.17 -11.53 -13.48
N SER A 24 6.27 -12.46 -12.52
CA SER A 24 5.12 -13.02 -11.82
C SER A 24 4.34 -11.93 -11.08
N VAL A 25 5.03 -11.14 -10.27
CA VAL A 25 4.44 -10.05 -9.46
C VAL A 25 3.78 -9.00 -10.35
N ILE A 26 4.45 -8.51 -11.39
CA ILE A 26 3.88 -7.52 -12.32
C ILE A 26 2.67 -8.10 -13.05
N THR A 27 2.68 -9.39 -13.41
CA THR A 27 1.54 -10.04 -14.07
C THR A 27 0.33 -10.08 -13.15
N MET A 28 0.52 -10.37 -11.86
CA MET A 28 -0.56 -10.33 -10.87
C MET A 28 -1.09 -8.91 -10.66
N ILE A 29 -0.21 -7.92 -10.46
CA ILE A 29 -0.59 -6.50 -10.36
C ILE A 29 -1.47 -6.08 -11.53
N ARG A 30 -1.02 -6.36 -12.76
CA ARG A 30 -1.75 -5.97 -13.98
C ARG A 30 -3.09 -6.69 -14.10
N SER A 31 -3.18 -7.94 -13.65
CA SER A 31 -4.43 -8.70 -13.60
C SER A 31 -5.42 -8.07 -12.63
N ASP A 32 -4.98 -7.69 -11.44
CA ASP A 32 -5.83 -7.04 -10.42
C ASP A 32 -6.34 -5.68 -10.88
N ILE A 33 -5.48 -4.86 -11.49
CA ILE A 33 -5.88 -3.59 -12.12
C ILE A 33 -6.96 -3.86 -13.17
N LYS A 34 -6.73 -4.84 -14.06
CA LYS A 34 -7.68 -5.16 -15.12
C LYS A 34 -9.01 -5.68 -14.60
N GLN A 35 -8.98 -6.48 -13.54
CA GLN A 35 -10.17 -7.02 -12.89
C GLN A 35 -11.06 -5.88 -12.38
N VAL A 36 -10.47 -4.92 -11.67
CA VAL A 36 -11.21 -3.76 -11.14
C VAL A 36 -11.82 -2.91 -12.27
N GLU A 37 -11.05 -2.64 -13.33
CA GLU A 37 -11.56 -1.90 -14.49
C GLU A 37 -12.75 -2.58 -15.16
N VAL A 38 -12.69 -3.92 -15.30
CA VAL A 38 -13.77 -4.70 -15.93
C VAL A 38 -15.00 -4.73 -15.03
N ASP A 39 -14.81 -5.00 -13.74
CA ASP A 39 -15.91 -5.13 -12.78
C ASP A 39 -16.65 -3.81 -12.59
N GLN A 40 -15.91 -2.70 -12.52
CA GLN A 40 -16.48 -1.36 -12.30
C GLN A 40 -16.78 -0.61 -13.60
N ARG A 41 -16.33 -1.12 -14.76
CA ARG A 41 -16.43 -0.47 -16.07
C ARG A 41 -15.83 0.94 -16.09
N ILE A 42 -14.67 1.09 -15.45
CA ILE A 42 -13.91 2.34 -15.39
C ILE A 42 -12.50 2.14 -15.92
N GLU A 43 -11.82 3.25 -16.20
CA GLU A 43 -10.38 3.26 -16.38
C GLU A 43 -9.74 3.81 -15.11
N LEU A 44 -8.85 3.02 -14.50
CA LEU A 44 -8.17 3.44 -13.28
C LEU A 44 -7.08 4.46 -13.58
N ASN A 45 -7.01 5.51 -12.77
CA ASN A 45 -5.89 6.43 -12.80
C ASN A 45 -4.73 5.91 -11.93
N ASP A 46 -3.61 6.63 -11.91
CA ASP A 46 -2.43 6.21 -11.14
C ASP A 46 -2.69 6.19 -9.62
N GLU A 47 -3.54 7.07 -9.09
CA GLU A 47 -3.90 7.07 -7.67
C GLU A 47 -4.72 5.83 -7.28
N ASP A 48 -5.65 5.40 -8.12
CA ASP A 48 -6.43 4.18 -7.87
C ASP A 48 -5.53 2.93 -7.93
N ILE A 49 -4.57 2.92 -8.86
CA ILE A 49 -3.57 1.85 -8.95
C ILE A 49 -2.71 1.79 -7.68
N ILE A 50 -2.30 2.94 -7.14
CA ILE A 50 -1.57 3.01 -5.88
C ILE A 50 -2.38 2.38 -4.74
N GLU A 51 -3.71 2.51 -4.71
CA GLU A 51 -4.54 1.84 -3.70
C GLU A 51 -4.50 0.32 -3.84
N ILE A 52 -4.60 -0.19 -5.08
CA ILE A 52 -4.50 -1.63 -5.36
C ILE A 52 -3.14 -2.16 -4.92
N LEU A 53 -2.05 -1.48 -5.29
CA LEU A 53 -0.69 -1.83 -4.89
C LEU A 53 -0.50 -1.80 -3.37
N SER A 54 -1.05 -0.78 -2.70
CA SER A 54 -0.98 -0.66 -1.24
C SER A 54 -1.70 -1.83 -0.55
N LYS A 55 -2.85 -2.25 -1.09
CA LYS A 55 -3.59 -3.42 -0.61
C LYS A 55 -2.79 -4.70 -0.82
N GLN A 56 -2.16 -4.89 -1.98
CA GLN A 56 -1.32 -6.06 -2.22
C GLN A 56 -0.09 -6.09 -1.30
N ALA A 57 0.59 -4.96 -1.13
CA ALA A 57 1.73 -4.84 -0.21
C ALA A 57 1.33 -5.25 1.22
N LYS A 58 0.19 -4.77 1.69
CA LYS A 58 -0.38 -5.19 2.97
C LYS A 58 -0.61 -6.70 3.04
N GLN A 59 -1.23 -7.30 2.02
CA GLN A 59 -1.46 -8.74 1.99
C GLN A 59 -0.16 -9.55 2.10
N ARG A 60 0.94 -9.09 1.48
CA ARG A 60 2.25 -9.74 1.60
C ARG A 60 2.83 -9.60 3.01
N ARG A 61 2.70 -8.41 3.63
CA ARG A 61 3.11 -8.19 5.03
C ARG A 61 2.32 -9.09 5.99
N ASP A 62 1.01 -9.16 5.84
CA ASP A 62 0.13 -10.02 6.64
C ASP A 62 0.50 -11.50 6.42
N ALA A 63 0.72 -11.94 5.18
CA ALA A 63 1.15 -13.30 4.86
C ALA A 63 2.53 -13.64 5.47
N ALA A 64 3.49 -12.73 5.41
CA ALA A 64 4.82 -12.92 6.02
C ALA A 64 4.72 -13.16 7.53
N VAL A 65 3.83 -12.45 8.22
CA VAL A 65 3.58 -12.64 9.65
C VAL A 65 2.98 -14.03 9.91
N GLU A 66 1.98 -14.45 9.13
CA GLU A 66 1.35 -15.76 9.30
C GLU A 66 2.30 -16.93 8.96
N PHE A 67 3.11 -16.82 7.89
CA PHE A 67 4.11 -17.83 7.57
C PHE A 67 5.21 -17.93 8.63
N ARG A 68 5.62 -16.79 9.21
CA ARG A 68 6.56 -16.77 10.34
C ARG A 68 6.01 -17.49 11.56
N LYS A 69 4.73 -17.25 11.92
CA LYS A 69 4.05 -17.99 12.99
C LYS A 69 4.00 -19.50 12.73
N GLY A 70 3.85 -19.88 11.46
CA GLY A 70 3.86 -21.27 11.01
C GLY A 70 5.26 -21.89 10.83
N ASN A 71 6.34 -21.19 11.18
CA ASN A 71 7.73 -21.62 10.95
C ASN A 71 8.05 -21.95 9.47
N ARG A 72 7.39 -21.29 8.51
CA ARG A 72 7.58 -21.44 7.07
C ARG A 72 8.48 -20.35 6.51
N GLN A 73 9.76 -20.38 6.89
CA GLN A 73 10.74 -19.35 6.54
C GLN A 73 10.94 -19.21 5.02
N ASP A 74 10.83 -20.31 4.28
CA ASP A 74 10.82 -20.35 2.81
C ASP A 74 9.76 -19.42 2.21
N LEU A 75 8.54 -19.49 2.74
CA LEU A 75 7.43 -18.65 2.27
C LEU A 75 7.55 -17.21 2.75
N VAL A 76 8.18 -16.96 3.90
CA VAL A 76 8.47 -15.60 4.39
C VAL A 76 9.38 -14.88 3.41
N GLU A 77 10.45 -15.55 2.97
CA GLU A 77 11.41 -14.99 2.01
C GLU A 77 10.75 -14.72 0.66
N GLU A 78 9.93 -15.66 0.16
CA GLU A 78 9.18 -15.50 -1.08
C GLU A 78 8.28 -14.25 -1.06
N VAL A 79 7.43 -14.09 -0.03
CA VAL A 79 6.52 -12.93 0.02
C VAL A 79 7.24 -11.62 0.32
N GLN A 80 8.41 -11.66 0.97
CA GLN A 80 9.25 -10.47 1.17
C GLN A 80 9.83 -10.00 -0.16
N GLN A 81 10.32 -10.91 -0.99
CA GLN A 81 10.80 -10.59 -2.34
C GLN A 81 9.67 -10.04 -3.23
N GLU A 82 8.46 -10.62 -3.15
CA GLU A 82 7.30 -10.04 -3.84
C GLU A 82 6.97 -8.62 -3.35
N LEU A 83 7.02 -8.40 -2.04
CA LEU A 83 6.74 -7.13 -1.41
C LEU A 83 7.72 -6.04 -1.90
N GLU A 84 9.01 -6.36 -2.01
CA GLU A 84 10.02 -5.43 -2.53
C GLU A 84 9.69 -4.97 -3.96
N VAL A 85 9.27 -5.90 -4.83
CA VAL A 85 8.84 -5.55 -6.19
C VAL A 85 7.63 -4.63 -6.16
N ILE A 86 6.61 -4.92 -5.35
CA ILE A 86 5.41 -4.07 -5.23
C ILE A 86 5.79 -2.68 -4.70
N MET A 87 6.66 -2.62 -3.69
CA MET A 87 7.10 -1.36 -3.08
C MET A 87 7.84 -0.46 -4.07
N SER A 88 8.50 -1.00 -5.08
CA SER A 88 9.15 -0.20 -6.13
C SER A 88 8.18 0.62 -6.99
N TYR A 89 6.88 0.31 -6.94
CA TYR A 89 5.82 1.04 -7.65
C TYR A 89 4.99 1.95 -6.74
N LEU A 90 5.25 1.92 -5.43
CA LEU A 90 4.57 2.77 -4.46
C LEU A 90 5.40 4.04 -4.18
N PRO A 91 4.74 5.13 -3.74
CA PRO A 91 5.45 6.22 -3.10
C PRO A 91 6.27 5.74 -1.91
N GLU A 92 7.31 6.51 -1.57
CA GLU A 92 8.12 6.29 -0.38
C GLU A 92 7.22 6.06 0.84
N GLN A 93 7.46 4.92 1.51
CA GLN A 93 6.69 4.55 2.69
C GLN A 93 7.19 5.36 3.88
N LEU A 94 6.27 6.01 4.57
CA LEU A 94 6.60 6.78 5.77
C LEU A 94 6.86 5.84 6.95
N THR A 95 7.79 6.24 7.82
CA THR A 95 8.00 5.56 9.11
C THR A 95 6.82 5.81 10.05
N PRO A 96 6.65 4.98 11.11
CA PRO A 96 5.61 5.23 12.12
C PRO A 96 5.68 6.64 12.72
N GLU A 97 6.89 7.18 12.92
CA GLU A 97 7.12 8.52 13.45
C GLU A 97 6.67 9.61 12.47
N GLU A 98 7.01 9.47 11.19
CA GLU A 98 6.57 10.39 10.14
C GLU A 98 5.05 10.35 9.94
N VAL A 99 4.44 9.17 10.00
CA VAL A 99 2.98 9.02 9.99
C VAL A 99 2.36 9.74 11.19
N ALA A 100 2.95 9.59 12.37
CA ALA A 100 2.46 10.25 13.57
C ALA A 100 2.56 11.78 13.48
N GLN A 101 3.62 12.31 12.89
CA GLN A 101 3.75 13.75 12.63
C GLN A 101 2.63 14.26 11.72
N VAL A 102 2.36 13.58 10.59
CA VAL A 102 1.28 13.97 9.66
C VAL A 102 -0.09 13.90 10.36
N VAL A 103 -0.28 12.93 11.26
CA VAL A 103 -1.49 12.81 12.09
C VAL A 103 -1.63 14.00 13.05
N ASP A 104 -0.58 14.34 13.80
CA ASP A 104 -0.58 15.47 14.76
C ASP A 104 -0.88 16.81 14.08
N GLU A 105 -0.25 17.05 12.92
CA GLU A 105 -0.50 18.22 12.08
C GLU A 105 -1.97 18.24 11.63
N THR A 106 -2.49 17.11 11.16
CA THR A 106 -3.88 17.02 10.68
C THR A 106 -4.88 17.21 11.81
N ILE A 107 -4.63 16.68 13.01
CA ILE A 107 -5.47 16.90 14.20
C ILE A 107 -5.53 18.39 14.53
N SER A 108 -4.39 19.07 14.50
CA SER A 108 -4.28 20.52 14.73
C SER A 108 -5.04 21.34 13.69
N GLU A 109 -4.91 20.99 12.40
CA GLU A 109 -5.62 21.65 11.29
C GLU A 109 -7.14 21.53 11.41
N VAL A 110 -7.65 20.35 11.75
CA VAL A 110 -9.10 20.12 11.86
C VAL A 110 -9.68 20.54 13.21
N GLY A 111 -8.83 20.88 14.18
CA GLY A 111 -9.21 21.28 15.54
C GLY A 111 -9.94 20.18 16.31
N ALA A 112 -9.65 18.91 16.03
CA ALA A 112 -10.31 17.78 16.68
C ALA A 112 -9.57 17.40 17.97
N ALA A 113 -10.32 17.04 19.01
CA ALA A 113 -9.75 16.71 20.33
C ALA A 113 -10.36 15.45 20.94
N SER A 114 -11.22 14.73 20.21
CA SER A 114 -11.87 13.54 20.75
C SER A 114 -12.03 12.41 19.74
N ILE A 115 -12.13 11.18 20.25
CA ILE A 115 -12.43 9.98 19.46
C ILE A 115 -13.73 10.12 18.66
N LYS A 116 -14.69 10.93 19.10
CA LYS A 116 -15.93 11.20 18.36
C LYS A 116 -15.67 11.86 17.00
N GLU A 117 -14.53 12.53 16.87
CA GLU A 117 -14.10 13.22 15.65
C GLU A 117 -13.14 12.38 14.79
N MET A 118 -12.94 11.10 15.14
CA MET A 118 -12.12 10.16 14.38
C MET A 118 -12.46 10.16 12.89
N GLY A 119 -13.75 10.16 12.54
CA GLY A 119 -14.17 10.20 11.13
C GLY A 119 -13.68 11.43 10.38
N LYS A 120 -13.67 12.60 11.05
CA LYS A 120 -13.18 13.87 10.49
C LYS A 120 -11.67 13.84 10.28
N ILE A 121 -10.93 13.35 11.26
CA ILE A 121 -9.46 13.22 11.18
C ILE A 121 -9.08 12.22 10.09
N MET A 122 -9.73 11.05 10.05
CA MET A 122 -9.48 10.03 9.04
C MET A 122 -9.77 10.56 7.63
N ALA A 123 -10.86 11.30 7.43
CA ALA A 123 -11.17 11.92 6.14
C ALA A 123 -10.11 12.93 5.67
N ALA A 124 -9.48 13.65 6.60
CA ALA A 124 -8.44 14.63 6.29
C ALA A 124 -7.04 14.02 6.12
N VAL A 125 -6.69 12.98 6.90
CA VAL A 125 -5.34 12.41 6.93
C VAL A 125 -5.12 11.34 5.85
N MET A 126 -6.15 10.55 5.52
CA MET A 126 -6.04 9.46 4.55
C MET A 126 -5.57 9.91 3.17
N PRO A 127 -6.06 11.03 2.60
CA PRO A 127 -5.54 11.56 1.33
C PRO A 127 -4.05 11.92 1.39
N LYS A 128 -3.56 12.45 2.53
CA LYS A 128 -2.14 12.83 2.71
C LYS A 128 -1.22 11.61 2.78
N LEU A 129 -1.74 10.48 3.26
CA LEU A 129 -1.02 9.24 3.51
C LEU A 129 -1.31 8.13 2.49
N LYS A 130 -2.14 8.41 1.48
CA LYS A 130 -2.52 7.46 0.43
C LYS A 130 -1.28 6.93 -0.27
N GLY A 131 -1.12 5.61 -0.29
CA GLY A 131 0.03 4.96 -0.89
C GLY A 131 1.32 5.00 -0.06
N LYS A 132 1.38 5.82 0.99
CA LYS A 132 2.59 6.07 1.80
C LYS A 132 2.58 5.37 3.15
N ALA A 133 1.40 4.98 3.64
CA ALA A 133 1.26 4.25 4.89
C ALA A 133 0.09 3.26 4.86
N ASP A 134 0.15 2.21 5.68
CA ASP A 134 -0.97 1.28 5.83
C ASP A 134 -2.10 1.93 6.64
N GLY A 135 -3.32 1.96 6.08
CA GLY A 135 -4.47 2.59 6.74
C GLY A 135 -4.83 2.03 8.13
N LYS A 136 -4.51 0.76 8.45
CA LYS A 136 -4.64 0.22 9.82
C LYS A 136 -3.64 0.88 10.76
N ILE A 137 -2.39 1.09 10.33
CA ILE A 137 -1.35 1.77 11.10
C ILE A 137 -1.77 3.23 11.35
N VAL A 138 -2.24 3.91 10.30
CA VAL A 138 -2.77 5.28 10.43
C VAL A 138 -3.92 5.32 11.45
N ASN A 139 -4.89 4.41 11.34
CA ASN A 139 -6.02 4.38 12.26
C ASN A 139 -5.60 4.11 13.71
N GLN A 140 -4.62 3.23 13.92
CA GLN A 140 -4.06 2.94 15.24
C GLN A 140 -3.40 4.18 15.83
N ILE A 141 -2.52 4.84 15.07
CA ILE A 141 -1.81 6.04 15.53
C ILE A 141 -2.81 7.16 15.87
N VAL A 142 -3.81 7.41 15.02
CA VAL A 142 -4.85 8.42 15.31
C VAL A 142 -5.59 8.09 16.62
N ARG A 143 -5.91 6.82 16.88
CA ARG A 143 -6.55 6.41 18.13
C ARG A 143 -5.66 6.66 19.34
N GLU A 144 -4.38 6.31 19.26
CA GLU A 144 -3.41 6.53 20.34
C GLU A 144 -3.27 8.02 20.68
N ARG A 145 -3.24 8.89 19.65
CA ARG A 145 -3.14 10.35 19.81
C ARG A 145 -4.38 11.02 20.42
N LEU A 146 -5.56 10.42 20.27
CA LEU A 146 -6.81 10.96 20.83
C LEU A 146 -7.21 10.32 22.17
N GLN A 147 -6.52 9.25 22.58
CA GLN A 147 -6.68 8.63 23.91
C GLN A 147 -5.71 9.20 24.95
N SER A 148 -4.69 9.93 24.50
CA SER A 148 -3.74 10.68 25.33
C SER A 148 -4.30 12.06 25.67
#